data_AF-A0A2D7K4T0-F1
#
_entry.id   AF-A0A2D7K4T0-F1
#
_cell.length_a   1.000
_cell.length_b   1.000
_cell.length_c   1.000
_cell.angle_alpha   90.00
_cell.angle_beta   90.00
_cell.angle_gamma   90.00
#
_symmetry.space_group_name_H-M   'P 1'
#
loop_
_entity.id
_entity.type
_entity.pdbx_description
1 polymer ?
#
loop_
_entity_poly.entity_id
_entity_poly.type
_entity_poly.pdbx_seq_one_letter_code
_entity_poly.pdbx_strand_id
1 'polypeptide(L)'
;MNSKVAKNTEQGDVPWSLTDFERNKPKAFNPDEISNFLNYLDRERDKAEVKFDSYKDQVNEQFDYVVLEKLDKNKVSIAQAKAQATQDKRYLDVKEEYRKVKLNHLYWKSLAKNGWSHCDNLKQLAINDIAISKLSK
;
A
#
# COMPACT_ATOMS: atom_id res chain seq x y z
N MET A 1 -29.22 -31.05 0.46
CA MET A 1 -28.22 -30.38 -0.42
C MET A 1 -27.98 -28.97 0.11
N ASN A 2 -27.00 -28.80 0.99
CA ASN A 2 -26.64 -27.49 1.54
C ASN A 2 -25.39 -26.98 0.81
N SER A 3 -25.61 -26.16 -0.22
CA SER A 3 -24.54 -25.41 -0.86
C SER A 3 -24.05 -24.35 0.12
N LYS A 4 -22.87 -24.59 0.70
CA LYS A 4 -22.11 -23.55 1.41
C LYS A 4 -21.65 -22.54 0.36
N VAL A 5 -22.35 -21.41 0.30
CA VAL A 5 -21.88 -20.21 -0.39
C VAL A 5 -20.50 -19.87 0.18
N ALA A 6 -19.47 -20.05 -0.65
CA ALA A 6 -18.12 -19.65 -0.33
C ALA A 6 -18.14 -18.15 -0.04
N LYS A 7 -17.87 -17.80 1.22
CA LYS A 7 -17.53 -16.42 1.58
C LYS A 7 -16.20 -16.14 0.89
N ASN A 8 -16.25 -15.49 -0.26
CA ASN A 8 -15.12 -14.72 -0.77
C ASN A 8 -14.89 -13.60 0.25
N THR A 9 -14.08 -13.89 1.26
CA THR A 9 -13.51 -12.85 2.12
C THR A 9 -12.67 -11.96 1.25
N GLU A 10 -13.09 -10.70 1.12
CA GLU A 10 -12.30 -9.59 0.61
C GLU A 10 -11.03 -9.43 1.48
N GLN A 11 -10.05 -10.29 1.27
CA GLN A 11 -8.69 -10.17 1.78
C GLN A 11 -7.95 -9.16 0.89
N GLY A 12 -8.51 -7.95 0.75
CA GLY A 12 -8.05 -6.95 -0.22
C GLY A 12 -7.37 -5.73 0.39
N ASP A 13 -7.51 -5.49 1.71
CA ASP A 13 -7.24 -4.15 2.26
C ASP A 13 -6.33 -4.11 3.48
N VAL A 14 -5.98 -5.26 4.07
CA VAL A 14 -5.11 -5.30 5.24
C VAL A 14 -3.71 -5.70 4.80
N PRO A 15 -2.70 -4.83 5.00
CA PRO A 15 -1.34 -5.21 4.72
C PRO A 15 -0.90 -6.43 5.52
N TRP A 16 -0.03 -7.25 4.95
CA TRP A 16 0.59 -8.34 5.70
C TRP A 16 1.24 -7.81 6.97
N SER A 17 0.96 -8.44 8.11
CA SER A 17 1.72 -8.15 9.31
C SER A 17 3.20 -8.51 9.11
N LEU A 18 4.08 -7.98 9.95
CA LEU A 18 5.49 -8.38 9.93
C LEU A 18 5.65 -9.90 10.13
N THR A 19 4.79 -10.52 10.95
CA THR A 19 4.77 -11.97 11.15
C THR A 19 4.37 -12.71 9.88
N ASP A 20 3.38 -12.21 9.14
CA ASP A 20 2.99 -12.78 7.85
C ASP A 20 4.11 -12.67 6.82
N PHE A 21 4.76 -11.51 6.76
CA PHE A 21 5.91 -11.31 5.89
C PHE A 21 7.05 -12.29 6.23
N GLU A 22 7.40 -12.42 7.50
CA GLU A 22 8.44 -13.34 7.96
C GLU A 22 8.11 -14.80 7.70
N ARG A 23 6.83 -15.17 7.77
CA ARG A 23 6.36 -16.53 7.48
C ARG A 23 6.42 -16.85 5.98
N ASN A 24 6.05 -15.89 5.13
CA ASN A 24 5.94 -16.11 3.68
C ASN A 24 7.23 -15.82 2.91
N LYS A 25 8.19 -15.09 3.48
CA LYS A 25 9.44 -14.79 2.78
C LYS A 25 10.25 -16.06 2.51
N PRO A 26 10.80 -16.25 1.29
CA PRO A 26 11.65 -17.39 0.96
C PRO A 26 12.83 -17.53 1.95
N LYS A 27 13.20 -18.77 2.28
CA LYS A 27 14.32 -19.04 3.22
C LYS A 27 15.62 -19.45 2.53
N ALA A 28 15.52 -19.92 1.29
CA ALA A 28 16.63 -20.31 0.44
C ALA A 28 16.40 -19.78 -0.98
N PHE A 29 17.44 -19.80 -1.80
CA PHE A 29 17.32 -19.39 -3.20
C PHE A 29 16.55 -20.45 -4.00
N ASN A 30 15.27 -20.17 -4.27
CA ASN A 30 14.44 -20.89 -5.22
C ASN A 30 13.80 -19.86 -6.17
N PRO A 31 14.15 -19.85 -7.48
CA PRO A 31 13.66 -18.86 -8.43
C PRO A 31 12.12 -18.75 -8.49
N ASP A 32 11.40 -19.87 -8.44
CA ASP A 32 9.95 -19.88 -8.58
C ASP A 32 9.27 -19.34 -7.32
N GLU A 33 9.74 -19.75 -6.13
CA GLU A 33 9.23 -19.22 -4.86
C GLU A 33 9.52 -17.72 -4.71
N ILE A 34 10.73 -17.29 -5.07
CA ILE A 34 11.13 -15.89 -5.07
C ILE A 34 10.26 -15.08 -6.02
N SER A 35 10.08 -15.56 -7.26
CA SER A 35 9.25 -14.86 -8.25
C SER A 35 7.81 -14.72 -7.77
N ASN A 36 7.21 -15.79 -7.26
CA ASN A 36 5.85 -15.77 -6.74
C ASN A 36 5.69 -14.81 -5.55
N PHE A 37 6.64 -14.83 -4.61
CA PHE A 37 6.64 -13.94 -3.45
C PHE A 37 6.77 -12.46 -3.85
N LEU A 38 7.73 -12.13 -4.71
CA LEU A 38 7.95 -10.75 -5.16
C LEU A 38 6.78 -10.24 -6.00
N ASN A 39 6.25 -11.07 -6.92
CA ASN A 39 5.07 -10.72 -7.71
C ASN A 39 3.86 -10.42 -6.84
N TYR A 40 3.66 -11.17 -5.75
CA TYR A 40 2.60 -10.88 -4.79
C TYR A 40 2.81 -9.52 -4.12
N LEU A 41 4.00 -9.26 -3.58
CA LEU A 41 4.30 -8.00 -2.90
C LEU A 41 4.15 -6.79 -3.82
N ASP A 42 4.64 -6.90 -5.06
CA ASP A 42 4.54 -5.83 -6.05
C ASP A 42 3.08 -5.58 -6.46
N ARG A 43 2.28 -6.64 -6.65
CA ARG A 43 0.85 -6.49 -6.95
C ARG A 43 0.09 -5.80 -5.83
N GLU A 44 0.32 -6.17 -4.57
CA GLU A 44 -0.37 -5.55 -3.44
C GLU A 44 0.12 -4.10 -3.21
N ARG A 45 1.40 -3.81 -3.45
CA ARG A 45 1.92 -2.44 -3.50
C ARG A 45 1.20 -1.61 -4.55
N ASP A 46 1.07 -2.12 -5.78
CA ASP A 46 0.48 -1.38 -6.90
C ASP A 46 -1.01 -1.10 -6.65
N LYS A 47 -1.75 -2.08 -6.11
CA LYS A 47 -3.14 -1.86 -5.67
C LYS A 47 -3.24 -0.76 -4.61
N ALA A 48 -2.35 -0.77 -3.62
CA ALA A 48 -2.34 0.23 -2.58
C ALA A 48 -1.98 1.63 -3.11
N GLU A 49 -1.11 1.72 -4.14
CA GLU A 49 -0.79 2.95 -4.85
C GLU A 49 -1.99 3.52 -5.61
N VAL A 50 -2.68 2.69 -6.39
CA VAL A 50 -3.91 3.11 -7.09
C VAL A 50 -4.96 3.63 -6.10
N LYS A 51 -5.15 2.93 -4.98
CA LYS A 51 -6.09 3.37 -3.93
C LYS A 51 -5.66 4.71 -3.32
N PHE A 52 -4.36 4.86 -3.04
CA PHE A 52 -3.81 6.11 -2.50
C PHE A 52 -4.02 7.29 -3.44
N ASP A 53 -3.75 7.12 -4.73
CA ASP A 53 -3.95 8.18 -5.72
C ASP A 53 -5.44 8.54 -5.87
N SER A 54 -6.33 7.54 -5.88
CA SER A 54 -7.77 7.79 -5.92
C SER A 54 -8.26 8.61 -4.72
N TYR A 55 -7.81 8.30 -3.50
CA TYR A 55 -8.18 9.07 -2.31
C TYR A 55 -7.54 10.46 -2.29
N LYS A 56 -6.34 10.61 -2.87
CA LYS A 56 -5.70 11.92 -3.02
C LYS A 56 -6.54 12.85 -3.89
N ASP A 57 -7.07 12.33 -4.99
CA ASP A 57 -7.96 13.09 -5.88
C ASP A 57 -9.27 13.44 -5.18
N GLN A 58 -9.90 12.49 -4.48
CA GLN A 58 -11.11 12.74 -3.69
C GLN A 58 -10.93 13.81 -2.61
N VAL A 59 -9.79 13.84 -1.92
CA VAL A 59 -9.48 14.90 -0.94
C VAL A 59 -9.46 16.28 -1.60
N ASN A 60 -8.87 16.39 -2.79
CA ASN A 60 -8.77 17.66 -3.51
C ASN A 60 -10.16 18.10 -4.00
N GLU A 61 -10.91 17.19 -4.64
CA GLU A 61 -12.27 17.47 -5.12
C GLU A 61 -13.20 17.87 -3.97
N GLN A 62 -13.16 17.15 -2.85
CA GLN A 62 -13.97 17.47 -1.68
C GLN A 62 -13.59 18.82 -1.07
N PHE A 63 -12.29 19.14 -1.04
CA PHE A 63 -11.83 20.44 -0.55
C PHE A 63 -12.34 21.57 -1.45
N ASP A 64 -12.17 21.45 -2.77
CA ASP A 64 -12.61 22.45 -3.74
C ASP A 64 -14.13 22.64 -3.70
N TYR A 65 -14.88 21.55 -3.62
CA TYR A 65 -16.34 21.59 -3.45
C TYR A 65 -16.74 22.39 -2.20
N VAL A 66 -16.14 22.10 -1.04
CA VAL A 66 -16.46 22.82 0.21
C VAL A 66 -16.06 24.29 0.10
N VAL A 67 -14.89 24.60 -0.49
CA VAL A 67 -14.44 25.98 -0.69
C VAL A 67 -15.44 26.77 -1.54
N LEU A 68 -15.88 26.21 -2.66
CA LEU A 68 -16.87 26.84 -3.54
C LEU A 68 -18.20 27.05 -2.83
N GLU A 69 -18.65 26.05 -2.05
CA GLU A 69 -19.88 26.15 -1.27
C GLU A 69 -19.83 27.28 -0.22
N LYS A 70 -18.69 27.44 0.47
CA LYS A 70 -18.52 28.52 1.47
C LYS A 70 -18.40 29.90 0.80
N LEU A 71 -17.74 29.98 -0.35
CA LEU A 71 -17.65 31.21 -1.14
C LEU A 71 -19.04 31.72 -1.53
N ASP A 72 -19.86 30.83 -2.09
CA ASP A 72 -21.19 31.17 -2.59
C ASP A 72 -22.16 31.52 -1.45
N LYS A 73 -22.20 30.69 -0.40
CA LYS A 73 -23.16 30.87 0.72
C LYS A 73 -22.78 32.02 1.66
N ASN A 74 -21.49 32.14 2.01
CA ASN A 74 -21.05 33.08 3.04
C ASN A 74 -20.53 34.39 2.46
N LYS A 75 -20.38 34.49 1.13
CA LYS A 75 -19.84 35.69 0.42
C LYS A 75 -18.51 36.18 1.01
N VAL A 76 -17.70 35.25 1.50
CA VAL A 76 -16.39 35.51 2.10
C VAL A 76 -15.31 35.58 1.02
N SER A 77 -14.13 36.10 1.37
CA SER A 77 -12.97 36.01 0.48
C SER A 77 -12.54 34.54 0.27
N ILE A 78 -11.85 34.26 -0.83
CA ILE A 78 -11.30 32.91 -1.14
C ILE A 78 -10.40 32.40 0.00
N ALA A 79 -9.59 33.27 0.59
CA ALA A 79 -8.72 32.89 1.71
C ALA A 79 -9.53 32.45 2.95
N GLN A 80 -10.60 33.18 3.27
CA GLN A 80 -11.49 32.84 4.39
C GLN A 80 -12.29 31.56 4.10
N ALA A 81 -12.79 31.37 2.87
CA ALA A 81 -13.47 30.13 2.48
C ALA A 81 -12.56 28.91 2.60
N LYS A 82 -11.30 29.01 2.16
CA LYS A 82 -10.29 27.96 2.34
C LYS A 82 -10.04 27.66 3.82
N ALA A 83 -9.91 28.69 4.66
CA ALA A 83 -9.72 28.50 6.10
C ALA A 83 -10.94 27.82 6.78
N GLN A 84 -12.15 28.12 6.32
CA GLN A 84 -13.36 27.45 6.81
C GLN A 84 -13.45 26.01 6.29
N ALA A 85 -13.08 25.77 5.02
CA ALA A 85 -13.12 24.45 4.40
C ALA A 85 -12.17 23.45 5.07
N THR A 86 -11.00 23.91 5.56
CA THR A 86 -10.06 23.02 6.28
C THR A 86 -10.61 22.53 7.64
N GLN A 87 -11.63 23.18 8.17
CA GLN A 87 -12.33 22.80 9.40
C GLN A 87 -13.70 22.13 9.14
N ASP A 88 -14.13 22.03 7.88
CA ASP A 88 -15.41 21.41 7.54
C ASP A 88 -15.34 19.90 7.75
N LYS A 89 -16.33 19.35 8.47
CA LYS A 89 -16.39 17.93 8.83
C LYS A 89 -16.27 17.02 7.60
N ARG A 90 -16.91 17.37 6.48
CA ARG A 90 -16.89 16.55 5.26
C ARG A 90 -15.48 16.41 4.69
N TYR A 91 -14.73 17.52 4.68
CA TYR A 91 -13.33 17.51 4.25
C TYR A 91 -12.45 16.74 5.24
N LEU A 92 -12.68 16.91 6.56
CA LEU A 92 -11.94 16.21 7.60
C LEU A 92 -12.14 14.70 7.53
N ASP A 93 -13.37 14.23 7.30
CA ASP A 93 -13.72 12.82 7.20
C ASP A 93 -12.96 12.15 6.03
N VAL A 94 -12.99 12.75 4.84
CA VAL A 94 -12.25 12.23 3.66
C VAL A 94 -10.73 12.29 3.87
N LYS A 95 -10.23 13.34 4.55
CA LYS A 95 -8.82 13.49 4.89
C LYS A 95 -8.33 12.44 5.88
N GLU A 96 -9.18 11.99 6.81
CA GLU A 96 -8.84 10.92 7.74
C GLU A 96 -8.67 9.59 7.00
N GLU A 97 -9.59 9.25 6.11
CA GLU A 97 -9.50 8.05 5.29
C GLU A 97 -8.26 8.08 4.38
N TYR A 98 -7.99 9.22 3.74
CA TYR A 98 -6.74 9.40 2.97
C TYR A 98 -5.48 9.13 3.81
N ARG A 99 -5.44 9.53 5.08
CA ARG A 99 -4.30 9.22 5.96
C ARG A 99 -4.15 7.72 6.22
N LYS A 100 -5.25 6.99 6.43
CA LYS A 100 -5.24 5.53 6.61
C LYS A 100 -4.73 4.83 5.35
N VAL A 101 -5.24 5.23 4.18
CA VAL A 101 -4.81 4.68 2.89
C VAL A 101 -3.34 5.00 2.60
N LYS A 102 -2.89 6.22 2.90
CA LYS A 102 -1.47 6.62 2.77
C LYS A 102 -0.56 5.74 3.62
N LEU A 103 -0.94 5.45 4.86
CA LEU A 103 -0.18 4.55 5.74
C LEU A 103 -0.03 3.17 5.08
N ASN A 104 -1.14 2.60 4.59
CA ASN A 104 -1.14 1.29 3.94
C ASN A 104 -0.27 1.27 2.68
N HIS A 105 -0.36 2.29 1.82
CA HIS A 105 0.49 2.44 0.65
C HIS A 105 1.98 2.46 1.01
N LEU A 106 2.36 3.31 1.97
CA LEU A 106 3.76 3.42 2.40
C LEU A 106 4.27 2.11 3.02
N TYR A 107 3.42 1.41 3.76
CA TYR A 107 3.77 0.16 4.38
C TYR A 107 3.98 -0.97 3.36
N TRP A 108 3.07 -1.14 2.40
CA TRP A 108 3.27 -2.09 1.30
C TRP A 108 4.51 -1.78 0.46
N LYS A 109 4.77 -0.49 0.20
CA LYS A 109 5.99 -0.04 -0.47
C LYS A 109 7.26 -0.43 0.30
N SER A 110 7.22 -0.38 1.63
CA SER A 110 8.32 -0.84 2.49
C SER A 110 8.48 -2.36 2.43
N LEU A 111 7.39 -3.13 2.53
CA LEU A 111 7.42 -4.58 2.44
C LEU A 111 7.99 -5.07 1.11
N ALA A 112 7.55 -4.48 -0.01
CA ALA A 112 8.06 -4.83 -1.34
C ALA A 112 9.58 -4.58 -1.42
N LYS A 113 10.06 -3.41 -0.99
CA LYS A 113 11.50 -3.10 -0.96
C LYS A 113 12.30 -4.08 -0.10
N ASN A 114 11.80 -4.42 1.08
CA ASN A 114 12.44 -5.37 1.98
C ASN A 114 12.43 -6.79 1.40
N GLY A 115 11.35 -7.19 0.73
CA GLY A 115 11.25 -8.47 0.03
C GLY A 115 12.28 -8.60 -1.08
N TRP A 116 12.41 -7.56 -1.92
CA TRP A 116 13.43 -7.48 -2.97
C TRP A 116 14.85 -7.56 -2.40
N SER A 117 15.15 -6.75 -1.38
CA SER A 117 16.46 -6.75 -0.71
C SER A 117 16.81 -8.13 -0.11
N HIS A 118 15.84 -8.78 0.54
CA HIS A 118 16.01 -10.12 1.10
C HIS A 118 16.32 -11.16 0.02
N CYS A 119 15.58 -11.15 -1.09
CA CYS A 119 15.76 -12.12 -2.18
C CYS A 119 17.09 -11.92 -2.91
N ASP A 120 17.55 -10.68 -3.06
CA ASP A 120 18.87 -10.39 -3.65
C ASP A 120 20.01 -10.92 -2.76
N ASN A 121 19.86 -10.78 -1.43
CA ASN A 121 20.78 -11.40 -0.48
C ASN A 121 20.80 -12.93 -0.59
N LEU A 122 19.64 -13.58 -0.72
CA LEU A 122 19.57 -15.04 -0.93
C LEU A 122 20.29 -15.47 -2.21
N LYS A 123 20.13 -14.70 -3.30
CA LYS A 123 20.84 -14.94 -4.56
C LYS A 123 22.36 -14.84 -4.36
N GLN A 124 22.84 -13.82 -3.66
CA GLN A 124 24.27 -13.66 -3.40
C GLN A 124 24.83 -14.81 -2.56
N LEU A 125 24.10 -15.24 -1.52
CA LEU A 125 24.50 -16.40 -0.70
C LEU A 125 24.60 -17.67 -1.54
N ALA A 126 23.60 -17.94 -2.39
CA ALA A 126 23.63 -19.11 -3.27
C ALA A 126 24.80 -19.08 -4.27
N ILE A 127 25.13 -17.91 -4.84
CA ILE A 127 26.30 -17.75 -5.71
C ILE A 127 27.59 -18.04 -4.95
N ASN A 128 27.72 -17.52 -3.72
CA ASN A 128 28.89 -17.73 -2.89
C ASN A 128 29.08 -19.21 -2.54
N ASP A 129 28.01 -19.91 -2.18
CA ASP A 129 28.05 -21.34 -1.88
C ASP A 129 28.51 -22.17 -3.08
N ILE A 130 28.02 -21.85 -4.28
CA ILE A 130 28.46 -22.48 -5.53
C ILE A 130 29.94 -22.20 -5.79
N ALA A 131 30.39 -20.95 -5.61
CA ALA A 131 31.78 -20.57 -5.81
C ALA A 131 32.72 -21.30 -4.85
N ILE A 132 32.40 -21.33 -3.55
CA ILE A 132 33.16 -22.06 -2.53
C ILE A 132 33.21 -23.55 -2.88
N SER A 133 32.07 -24.15 -3.23
CA SER A 133 32.00 -25.57 -3.60
C SER A 133 32.90 -25.91 -4.80
N LYS A 134 33.05 -25.00 -5.76
CA LYS A 134 33.93 -25.19 -6.93
C LYS A 134 35.41 -24.92 -6.64
N LEU A 135 35.73 -24.06 -5.67
CA LEU A 135 37.10 -23.72 -5.29
C LEU A 135 37.70 -24.66 -4.24
N SER A 136 36.85 -25.33 -3.45
CA SER A 136 37.25 -26.32 -2.43
C SER A 136 37.27 -27.76 -2.95
N LYS A 137 37.10 -27.97 -4.25
CA LYS A 137 37.30 -29.23 -4.97
C LYS A 137 38.45 -29.06 -5.96
#